data_AF-A0A962T7U7-F1
#
_entry.id   AF-A0A962T7U7-F1
#
_cell.length_a   1.000
_cell.length_b   1.000
_cell.length_c   1.000
_cell.angle_alpha   90.00
_cell.angle_beta   90.00
_cell.angle_gamma   90.00
#
_symmetry.space_group_name_H-M   'P 1'
#
loop_
_entity.id
_entity.type
_entity.pdbx_description
1 polymer ?
#
loop_
_entity_poly.entity_id
_entity_poly.type
_entity_poly.pdbx_seq_one_letter_code
_entity_poly.pdbx_strand_id
1 'polypeptide(L)'
;MRRRLYFMLPDAKSAKKIERELLLAKIDDPHIHFLARDGVNLGRLHVANLLQRSDLLHGIGMGFVAGGATGVLAGFLLRYHPEIGAIVGLGGALVLGLFFAMVGAWISGMIAISIPNTALRRFQPAIDRGEILLMVDVPVRRVNEIRRLIESHHPEVQSKGVDAHIPAFP
;
A
#
# COMPACT_ATOMS: atom_id res chain seq x y z
N MET A 1 2.48 0.40 -21.14
CA MET A 1 2.78 -0.38 -19.91
C MET A 1 4.01 0.22 -19.23
N ARG A 2 3.96 0.41 -17.92
CA ARG A 2 5.07 0.91 -17.08
C ARG A 2 5.52 -0.19 -16.11
N ARG A 3 6.78 -0.14 -15.68
CA ARG A 3 7.35 -1.02 -14.64
C ARG A 3 7.91 -0.15 -13.53
N ARG A 4 7.70 -0.59 -12.29
CA ARG A 4 8.26 0.06 -11.11
C ARG A 4 9.65 -0.49 -10.81
N LEU A 5 10.61 0.38 -10.57
CA LEU A 5 11.96 0.06 -10.11
C LEU A 5 12.13 0.44 -8.65
N TYR A 6 12.87 -0.37 -7.89
CA TYR A 6 13.11 -0.17 -6.47
C TYR A 6 14.60 -0.02 -6.19
N PHE A 7 14.97 1.08 -5.52
CA PHE A 7 16.35 1.40 -5.18
C PHE A 7 16.46 1.84 -3.73
N MET A 8 17.46 1.34 -3.01
CA MET A 8 17.77 1.79 -1.65
C MET A 8 18.83 2.88 -1.69
N LEU A 9 18.55 3.99 -1.04
CA LEU A 9 19.38 5.18 -0.98
C LEU A 9 19.90 5.37 0.45
N PRO A 10 21.18 5.75 0.63
CA PRO A 10 21.76 5.93 1.95
C PRO A 10 21.24 7.19 2.66
N ASP A 11 20.91 8.26 1.92
CA ASP A 11 20.61 9.57 2.50
C ASP A 11 19.74 10.47 1.59
N ALA A 12 19.20 11.54 2.18
CA ALA A 12 18.31 12.49 1.51
C ALA A 12 19.01 13.39 0.46
N LYS A 13 20.34 13.59 0.54
CA LYS A 13 21.10 14.32 -0.49
C LYS A 13 21.19 13.46 -1.76
N SER A 14 21.49 12.17 -1.59
CA SER A 14 21.51 11.18 -2.67
C SER A 14 20.12 11.08 -3.35
N ALA A 15 19.04 11.05 -2.56
CA ALA A 15 17.66 11.10 -3.07
C ALA A 15 17.38 12.34 -3.93
N LYS A 16 17.73 13.53 -3.46
CA LYS A 16 17.56 14.79 -4.22
C LYS A 16 18.41 14.85 -5.48
N LYS A 17 19.60 14.23 -5.49
CA LYS A 17 20.45 14.19 -6.67
C LYS A 17 19.83 13.30 -7.75
N ILE A 18 19.39 12.10 -7.37
CA ILE A 18 18.74 11.16 -8.28
C ILE A 18 17.41 11.70 -8.80
N GLU A 19 16.60 12.36 -7.96
CA GLU A 19 15.38 13.04 -8.40
C GLU A 19 15.64 14.00 -9.56
N ARG A 20 16.64 14.89 -9.42
CA ARG A 20 17.01 15.82 -10.49
C ARG A 20 17.47 15.10 -11.76
N GLU A 21 18.26 14.05 -11.64
CA GLU A 21 18.72 13.27 -12.79
C GLU A 21 17.57 12.56 -13.50
N LEU A 22 16.58 12.04 -12.75
CA LEU A 22 15.37 11.43 -13.30
C LEU A 22 14.48 12.46 -14.01
N LEU A 23 14.31 13.65 -13.43
CA LEU A 23 13.59 14.76 -14.06
C LEU A 23 14.28 15.21 -15.36
N LEU A 24 15.61 15.32 -15.36
CA LEU A 24 16.42 15.60 -16.56
C LEU A 24 16.29 14.49 -17.62
N ALA A 25 16.16 13.24 -17.18
CA ALA A 25 15.89 12.09 -18.04
C ALA A 25 14.43 12.00 -18.53
N LYS A 26 13.60 13.04 -18.31
CA LYS A 26 12.18 13.12 -18.69
C LYS A 26 11.31 12.05 -18.01
N ILE A 27 11.57 11.75 -16.74
CA ILE A 27 10.63 11.04 -15.88
C ILE A 27 9.90 12.09 -15.05
N ASP A 28 8.59 12.23 -15.26
CA ASP A 28 7.81 13.25 -14.57
C ASP A 28 7.69 12.96 -13.07
N ASP A 29 7.59 14.02 -12.26
CA ASP A 29 7.44 13.98 -10.79
C ASP A 29 6.41 12.97 -10.26
N PRO A 30 5.21 12.80 -10.88
CA PRO A 30 4.21 11.83 -10.41
C PRO A 30 4.65 10.36 -10.50
N HIS A 31 5.76 10.08 -11.16
CA HIS A 31 6.30 8.72 -11.35
C HIS A 31 7.53 8.46 -10.48
N ILE A 32 7.89 9.40 -9.60
CA ILE A 32 9.03 9.30 -8.70
C ILE A 32 8.48 9.38 -7.28
N HIS A 33 8.71 8.34 -6.49
CA HIS A 33 8.16 8.22 -5.15
C HIS A 33 9.24 7.83 -4.16
N PHE A 34 9.32 8.54 -3.04
CA PHE A 34 10.26 8.26 -1.96
C PHE A 34 9.53 7.79 -0.71
N LEU A 35 10.11 6.82 -0.02
CA LEU A 35 9.64 6.31 1.26
C LEU A 35 10.81 6.28 2.25
N ALA A 36 10.62 6.91 3.41
CA ALA A 36 11.59 6.92 4.49
C ALA A 36 10.87 6.74 5.84
N ARG A 37 11.62 6.53 6.91
CA ARG A 37 11.10 6.51 8.28
C ARG A 37 10.55 7.89 8.67
N ASP A 38 9.49 7.91 9.48
CA ASP A 38 8.96 9.11 10.10
C ASP A 38 10.06 9.89 10.85
N GLY A 39 10.18 11.18 10.56
CA GLY A 39 11.22 12.06 11.11
C GLY A 39 12.43 12.30 10.18
N VAL A 40 12.56 11.57 9.06
CA VAL A 40 13.55 11.92 8.02
C VAL A 40 13.02 13.11 7.20
N ASN A 41 13.75 14.24 7.22
CA ASN A 41 13.38 15.42 6.45
C ASN A 41 13.66 15.21 4.95
N LEU A 42 12.64 14.73 4.23
CA LEU A 42 12.65 14.57 2.78
C LEU A 42 12.44 15.90 2.03
N GLY A 43 12.11 17.00 2.72
CA GLY A 43 11.96 18.33 2.14
C GLY A 43 10.86 18.38 1.08
N ARG A 44 11.24 18.62 -0.19
CA ARG A 44 10.32 18.71 -1.34
C ARG A 44 10.13 17.40 -2.10
N LEU A 45 10.81 16.33 -1.69
CA LEU A 45 10.70 15.02 -2.35
C LEU A 45 9.27 14.48 -2.20
N HIS A 46 8.71 13.96 -3.29
CA HIS A 46 7.36 13.41 -3.28
C HIS A 46 7.30 12.16 -2.39
N VAL A 47 6.67 12.29 -1.23
CA VAL A 47 6.47 11.17 -0.29
C VAL A 47 5.42 10.24 -0.86
N ALA A 48 5.75 8.97 -0.97
CA ALA A 48 4.87 7.95 -1.51
C ALA A 48 3.65 7.72 -0.59
N ASN A 49 2.48 8.27 -0.92
CA ASN A 49 1.23 7.94 -0.24
C ASN A 49 0.60 6.61 -0.74
N LEU A 50 1.44 5.66 -1.14
CA LEU A 50 1.04 4.41 -1.80
C LEU A 50 0.85 3.26 -0.79
N LEU A 51 1.44 3.40 0.39
CA LEU A 51 1.41 2.40 1.45
C LEU A 51 0.00 2.19 2.04
N GLN A 52 -0.84 3.22 2.01
CA GLN A 52 -2.10 3.19 2.73
C GLN A 52 -3.30 2.75 1.89
N ARG A 53 -3.28 2.89 0.55
CA ARG A 53 -4.50 2.65 -0.24
C ARG A 53 -4.85 1.18 -0.45
N SER A 54 -3.87 0.33 -0.78
CA SER A 54 -4.16 -1.04 -1.22
C SER A 54 -4.51 -1.97 -0.05
N ASP A 55 -3.71 -1.94 1.01
CA ASP A 55 -3.93 -2.80 2.18
C ASP A 55 -5.16 -2.39 2.98
N LEU A 56 -5.51 -1.10 2.95
CA LEU A 56 -6.76 -0.59 3.50
C LEU A 56 -7.98 -1.17 2.79
N LEU A 57 -8.01 -1.14 1.45
CA LEU A 57 -9.15 -1.69 0.70
C LEU A 57 -9.30 -3.19 0.91
N HIS A 58 -8.18 -3.93 0.94
CA HIS A 58 -8.19 -5.37 1.20
C HIS A 58 -8.63 -5.68 2.63
N GLY A 59 -8.13 -4.95 3.63
CA GLY A 59 -8.51 -5.08 5.03
C GLY A 59 -9.99 -4.75 5.27
N ILE A 60 -10.46 -3.60 4.77
CA ILE A 60 -11.88 -3.21 4.82
C ILE A 60 -12.77 -4.31 4.20
N GLY A 61 -12.37 -4.86 3.04
CA GLY A 61 -13.10 -5.94 2.38
C GLY A 61 -13.17 -7.22 3.23
N MET A 62 -12.06 -7.63 3.84
CA MET A 62 -12.04 -8.79 4.75
C MET A 62 -12.92 -8.58 5.98
N GLY A 63 -12.87 -7.39 6.59
CA GLY A 63 -13.72 -7.02 7.71
C GLY A 63 -15.21 -7.00 7.35
N PHE A 64 -15.55 -6.52 6.16
CA PHE A 64 -16.91 -6.52 5.64
C PHE A 64 -17.48 -7.93 5.50
N VAL A 65 -16.71 -8.84 4.87
CA VAL A 65 -17.15 -10.23 4.66
C VAL A 65 -17.26 -10.98 5.98
N ALA A 66 -16.26 -10.87 6.86
CA ALA A 66 -16.27 -11.54 8.15
C ALA A 66 -17.39 -11.02 9.07
N GLY A 67 -17.58 -9.70 9.12
CA GLY A 67 -18.67 -9.07 9.87
C GLY A 67 -20.03 -9.47 9.31
N GLY A 68 -20.21 -9.43 7.99
CA GLY A 68 -21.46 -9.79 7.33
C GLY A 68 -21.86 -11.24 7.55
N ALA A 69 -20.92 -12.17 7.39
CA ALA A 69 -21.16 -13.58 7.68
C ALA A 69 -21.56 -13.79 9.14
N THR A 70 -20.88 -13.12 10.08
CA THR A 70 -21.21 -13.18 11.51
C THR A 70 -22.61 -12.64 11.80
N GLY A 71 -22.98 -11.49 11.22
CA GLY A 71 -24.30 -10.88 11.42
C GLY A 71 -25.44 -11.71 10.84
N VAL A 72 -25.25 -12.33 9.67
CA VAL A 72 -26.25 -13.23 9.07
C VAL A 72 -26.41 -14.49 9.93
N LEU A 73 -25.31 -15.10 10.38
CA LEU A 73 -25.37 -16.27 11.27
C LEU A 73 -26.06 -15.93 12.59
N ALA A 74 -25.73 -14.80 13.21
CA ALA A 74 -26.38 -14.34 14.43
C ALA A 74 -27.88 -14.07 14.20
N GLY A 75 -28.24 -13.41 13.10
CA GLY A 75 -29.63 -13.19 12.71
C GLY A 75 -30.42 -14.48 12.49
N PHE A 76 -29.77 -15.49 11.91
CA PHE A 76 -30.37 -16.82 11.74
C PHE A 76 -30.56 -17.55 13.07
N LEU A 77 -29.59 -17.47 13.99
CA LEU A 77 -29.69 -18.06 15.33
C LEU A 77 -30.80 -17.39 16.16
N LEU A 78 -31.00 -16.08 16.02
CA LEU A 78 -32.06 -15.33 16.71
C LEU A 78 -33.48 -15.78 16.31
N ARG A 79 -33.64 -16.48 15.17
CA ARG A 79 -34.92 -17.06 14.76
C ARG A 79 -35.45 -18.11 15.75
N TYR A 80 -34.56 -18.81 16.46
CA TYR A 80 -34.95 -19.84 17.43
C TYR A 80 -35.47 -19.25 18.75
N HIS A 81 -35.35 -17.93 18.95
CA HIS A 81 -35.86 -17.26 20.14
C HIS A 81 -37.32 -16.85 19.95
N PRO A 82 -38.25 -17.26 20.84
CA PRO A 82 -39.68 -17.01 20.67
C PRO A 82 -40.06 -15.52 20.59
N GLU A 83 -39.36 -14.67 21.36
CA GLU A 83 -39.67 -13.24 21.46
C GLU A 83 -39.08 -12.41 20.32
N ILE A 84 -37.92 -12.85 19.79
CA ILE A 84 -37.11 -12.07 18.84
C ILE A 84 -37.28 -12.60 17.41
N GLY A 85 -37.49 -13.91 17.25
CA GLY A 85 -37.51 -14.58 15.96
C GLY A 85 -38.66 -14.17 15.04
N ALA A 86 -39.78 -13.71 15.59
CA ALA A 86 -40.91 -13.17 14.84
C ALA A 86 -40.63 -11.76 14.27
N ILE A 87 -39.81 -10.97 14.97
CA ILE A 87 -39.44 -9.59 14.60
C ILE A 87 -38.33 -9.61 13.55
N VAL A 88 -37.35 -10.52 13.70
CA VAL A 88 -36.18 -10.58 12.83
C VAL A 88 -36.54 -11.18 11.47
N GLY A 89 -37.24 -12.33 11.41
CA GLY A 89 -37.55 -12.98 10.12
C GLY A 89 -36.34 -13.16 9.19
N LEU A 90 -36.55 -13.37 7.89
CA LEU A 90 -35.45 -13.43 6.91
C LEU A 90 -34.84 -12.05 6.61
N GLY A 91 -35.66 -10.99 6.62
CA GLY A 91 -35.21 -9.62 6.34
C GLY A 91 -34.31 -9.04 7.42
N GLY A 92 -34.61 -9.29 8.70
CA GLY A 92 -33.81 -8.81 9.82
C GLY A 92 -32.44 -9.50 9.92
N ALA A 93 -32.32 -10.76 9.49
CA ALA A 93 -31.01 -11.42 9.38
C ALA A 93 -30.11 -10.73 8.35
N LEU A 94 -30.68 -10.23 7.23
CA LEU A 94 -29.94 -9.44 6.25
C LEU A 94 -29.56 -8.05 6.79
N VAL A 95 -30.46 -7.40 7.54
CA VAL A 95 -30.18 -6.10 8.19
C VAL A 95 -29.06 -6.23 9.23
N LEU A 96 -29.11 -7.28 10.07
CA LEU A 96 -28.04 -7.61 11.02
C LEU A 96 -26.74 -7.93 10.29
N GLY A 97 -26.80 -8.73 9.22
CA GLY A 97 -25.66 -8.97 8.34
C GLY A 97 -25.01 -7.68 7.86
N LEU A 98 -25.79 -6.76 7.29
CA LEU A 98 -25.27 -5.48 6.79
C LEU A 98 -24.68 -4.62 7.92
N PHE A 99 -25.34 -4.55 9.07
CA PHE A 99 -24.86 -3.82 10.23
C PHE A 99 -23.49 -4.34 10.70
N PHE A 100 -23.38 -5.65 10.92
CA PHE A 100 -22.11 -6.25 11.35
C PHE A 100 -21.04 -6.19 10.25
N ALA A 101 -21.41 -6.23 8.97
CA ALA A 101 -20.48 -6.00 7.87
C ALA A 101 -19.87 -4.59 7.92
N MET A 102 -20.69 -3.57 8.17
CA MET A 102 -20.21 -2.19 8.33
C MET A 102 -19.30 -2.04 9.55
N VAL A 103 -19.68 -2.62 10.69
CA VAL A 103 -18.85 -2.61 11.91
C VAL A 103 -17.52 -3.34 11.68
N GLY A 104 -17.56 -4.52 11.06
CA GLY A 104 -16.37 -5.30 10.74
C GLY A 104 -15.45 -4.59 9.75
N ALA A 105 -16.02 -3.94 8.72
CA ALA A 105 -15.29 -3.10 7.78
C ALA A 105 -14.58 -1.93 8.48
N TRP A 106 -15.24 -1.29 9.44
CA TRP A 106 -14.66 -0.19 10.20
C TRP A 106 -13.50 -0.65 11.09
N ILE A 107 -13.69 -1.70 11.90
CA ILE A 107 -12.65 -2.24 12.79
C ILE A 107 -11.46 -2.76 11.99
N SER A 108 -11.71 -3.52 10.92
CA SER A 108 -10.64 -4.04 10.08
C SER A 108 -9.93 -2.92 9.31
N GLY A 109 -10.65 -1.87 8.90
CA GLY A 109 -10.05 -0.67 8.33
C GLY A 109 -9.06 -0.01 9.29
N MET A 110 -9.41 0.14 10.57
CA MET A 110 -8.49 0.69 11.58
C MET A 110 -7.23 -0.16 11.73
N ILE A 111 -7.37 -1.49 11.73
CA ILE A 111 -6.23 -2.42 11.82
C ILE A 111 -5.38 -2.34 10.54
N ALA A 112 -6.01 -2.25 9.36
CA ALA A 112 -5.34 -2.21 8.07
C ALA A 112 -4.54 -0.93 7.85
N ILE A 113 -4.98 0.20 8.41
CA ILE A 113 -4.18 1.45 8.44
C ILE A 113 -2.84 1.25 9.14
N SER A 114 -2.76 0.32 10.09
CA SER A 114 -1.56 0.03 10.87
C SER A 114 -0.70 -1.10 10.31
N ILE A 115 -1.13 -1.81 9.26
CA ILE A 115 -0.37 -2.93 8.68
C ILE A 115 0.45 -2.41 7.50
N PRO A 116 1.80 -2.33 7.60
CA PRO A 116 2.63 -1.93 6.49
C PRO A 116 2.59 -2.96 5.36
N ASN A 117 2.53 -2.45 4.13
CA ASN A 117 2.41 -3.24 2.90
C ASN A 117 3.39 -4.42 2.85
N THR A 118 2.85 -5.61 2.58
CA THR A 118 3.63 -6.86 2.53
C THR A 118 4.74 -6.80 1.47
N ALA A 119 4.54 -6.06 0.37
CA ALA A 119 5.57 -5.88 -0.66
C ALA A 119 6.75 -5.03 -0.16
N LEU A 120 6.48 -4.08 0.75
CA LEU A 120 7.49 -3.18 1.33
C LEU A 120 8.13 -3.72 2.61
N ARG A 121 7.57 -4.77 3.23
CA ARG A 121 8.17 -5.46 4.38
C ARG A 121 9.63 -5.85 4.17
N ARG A 122 10.04 -6.21 2.94
CA ARG A 122 11.44 -6.56 2.63
C ARG A 122 12.41 -5.37 2.73
N PHE A 123 11.90 -4.16 2.56
CA PHE A 123 12.66 -2.90 2.64
C PHE A 123 12.55 -2.25 4.02
N GLN A 124 11.57 -2.66 4.84
CA GLN A 124 11.33 -2.12 6.18
C GLN A 124 12.58 -2.13 7.07
N PRO A 125 13.39 -3.21 7.16
CA PRO A 125 14.61 -3.18 7.98
C PRO A 125 15.63 -2.14 7.52
N ALA A 126 15.64 -1.81 6.23
CA ALA A 126 16.52 -0.81 5.64
C ALA A 126 16.03 0.61 5.92
N ILE A 127 14.73 0.83 5.73
CA ILE A 127 14.05 2.08 6.11
C ILE A 127 14.24 2.36 7.62
N ASP A 128 14.19 1.32 8.44
CA ASP A 128 14.39 1.40 9.87
C ASP A 128 15.83 1.74 10.29
N ARG A 129 16.81 1.52 9.40
CA ARG A 129 18.19 1.98 9.60
C ARG A 129 18.41 3.43 9.15
N GLY A 130 17.37 4.08 8.63
CA GLY A 130 17.45 5.46 8.09
C GLY A 130 17.72 5.52 6.59
N GLU A 131 17.74 4.39 5.89
CA GLU A 131 17.84 4.36 4.43
C GLU A 131 16.51 4.80 3.79
N ILE A 132 16.56 5.30 2.57
CA ILE A 132 15.38 5.81 1.84
C ILE A 132 15.11 4.89 0.66
N LEU A 133 13.86 4.43 0.53
CA LEU A 133 13.41 3.65 -0.62
C LEU A 133 12.94 4.59 -1.73
N LEU A 134 13.56 4.49 -2.90
CA LEU A 134 13.14 5.14 -4.14
C LEU A 134 12.37 4.14 -5.00
N MET A 135 11.18 4.56 -5.44
CA MET A 135 10.30 3.87 -6.36
C MET A 135 10.11 4.72 -7.61
N VAL A 136 10.44 4.18 -8.79
CA VAL A 136 10.33 4.92 -10.06
C VAL A 136 9.53 4.14 -11.08
N ASP A 137 8.47 4.76 -11.62
CA ASP A 137 7.60 4.16 -12.65
C ASP A 137 8.05 4.54 -14.06
N VAL A 138 8.80 3.63 -14.68
CA VAL A 138 9.40 3.83 -16.01
C VAL A 138 8.64 3.06 -17.09
N PRO A 139 8.51 3.61 -18.32
CA PRO A 139 8.03 2.85 -19.47
C PRO A 139 8.90 1.61 -19.70
N VAL A 140 8.29 0.46 -20.03
CA VAL A 140 9.01 -0.83 -20.20
C VAL A 140 10.23 -0.71 -21.14
N ARG A 141 10.12 0.11 -22.20
CA ARG A 141 11.19 0.34 -23.17
C ARG A 141 12.41 1.06 -22.59
N ARG A 142 12.24 1.85 -21.52
CA ARG A 142 13.29 2.67 -20.89
C ARG A 142 13.81 2.10 -19.57
N VAL A 143 13.33 0.92 -19.15
CA VAL A 143 13.76 0.28 -17.89
C VAL A 143 15.28 0.11 -17.84
N ASN A 144 15.87 -0.43 -18.89
CA ASN A 144 17.32 -0.69 -18.93
C ASN A 144 18.14 0.60 -19.01
N GLU A 145 17.61 1.63 -19.66
CA GLU A 145 18.26 2.95 -19.78
C GLU A 145 18.34 3.62 -18.41
N ILE A 146 17.20 3.75 -17.73
CA ILE A 146 17.13 4.41 -16.42
C ILE A 146 17.87 3.62 -15.35
N ARG A 147 17.79 2.28 -15.39
CA ARG A 147 18.55 1.43 -14.47
C ARG A 147 20.06 1.68 -14.61
N ARG A 148 20.59 1.71 -15.84
CA ARG A 148 22.02 2.00 -16.08
C ARG A 148 22.39 3.41 -15.68
N LEU A 149 21.53 4.39 -15.93
CA LEU A 149 21.75 5.78 -15.51
C LEU A 149 22.00 5.84 -13.99
N ILE A 150 21.11 5.24 -13.20
CA ILE A 150 21.23 5.22 -11.74
C ILE A 150 22.45 4.41 -11.29
N GLU A 151 22.63 3.18 -11.79
CA GLU A 151 23.75 2.31 -11.38
C GLU A 151 25.12 2.90 -11.75
N SER A 152 25.22 3.68 -12.83
CA SER A 152 26.49 4.29 -13.27
C SER A 152 26.83 5.57 -12.53
N HIS A 153 25.84 6.42 -12.22
CA HIS A 153 26.06 7.70 -11.56
C HIS A 153 26.09 7.60 -10.03
N HIS A 154 25.56 6.50 -9.48
CA HIS A 154 25.34 6.32 -8.05
C HIS A 154 25.65 4.87 -7.59
N PRO A 155 26.93 4.48 -7.51
CA PRO A 155 27.33 3.15 -7.03
C PRO A 155 26.95 2.88 -5.56
N GLU A 156 26.68 3.92 -4.78
CA GLU A 156 26.16 3.84 -3.41
C GLU A 156 24.74 3.25 -3.32
N VAL A 157 24.03 3.13 -4.45
CA VAL A 157 22.63 2.69 -4.50
C VAL A 157 22.57 1.17 -4.63
N GLN A 158 22.03 0.50 -3.61
CA GLN A 158 21.74 -0.92 -3.72
C GLN A 158 20.47 -1.14 -4.55
N SER A 159 20.66 -1.57 -5.79
CA SER A 159 19.60 -2.05 -6.68
C SER A 159 19.05 -3.38 -6.13
N LYS A 160 17.90 -3.33 -5.44
CA LYS A 160 17.28 -4.51 -4.82
C LYS A 160 16.26 -5.22 -5.72
N GLY A 161 16.29 -4.93 -7.02
CA GLY A 161 15.59 -5.72 -8.04
C GLY A 161 14.54 -4.94 -8.82
N VAL A 162 14.36 -5.38 -10.07
CA VAL A 162 13.24 -5.01 -10.93
C VAL A 162 12.08 -5.92 -10.54
N ASP A 163 11.15 -5.47 -9.72
CA ASP A 163 9.96 -6.27 -9.48
C ASP A 163 9.08 -6.21 -10.72
N ALA A 164 9.14 -7.28 -11.52
CA ALA A 164 8.47 -7.39 -12.81
C ALA A 164 6.94 -7.53 -12.70
N HIS A 165 6.38 -7.50 -11.49
CA HIS A 165 4.98 -7.88 -11.27
C HIS A 165 4.19 -7.00 -10.30
N ILE A 166 4.70 -5.83 -9.89
CA ILE A 166 3.89 -4.85 -9.17
C ILE A 166 3.40 -3.85 -10.22
N PRO A 167 2.15 -3.96 -10.72
CA PRO A 167 1.64 -3.00 -11.67
C PRO A 167 1.70 -1.61 -11.04
N ALA A 168 1.98 -0.60 -11.87
CA ALA A 168 1.74 0.79 -11.52
C ALA A 168 0.22 0.91 -11.30
N PHE A 169 -0.22 0.75 -10.05
CA PHE A 169 -1.62 0.89 -9.71
C PHE A 169 -2.03 2.36 -9.92
N PRO A 170 -3.19 2.61 -10.55
CA PRO A 170 -3.68 3.95 -10.86
C PRO A 170 -4.03 4.78 -9.61
#